data_AF-A0A8I1IG98-F1
#
_entry.id   AF-A0A8I1IG98-F1
#
_cell.length_a   1.000
_cell.length_b   1.000
_cell.length_c   1.000
_cell.angle_alpha   90.00
_cell.angle_beta   90.00
_cell.angle_gamma   90.00
#
_symmetry.space_group_name_H-M   'P 1'
#
loop_
_entity.id
_entity.type
_entity.pdbx_description
1 polymer ?
#
loop_
_entity_poly.entity_id
_entity_poly.type
_entity_poly.pdbx_seq_one_letter_code
_entity_poly.pdbx_strand_id
1 'polypeptide(L)'
;MGPLIREPLVHFLVLGAVIFGLFAAFGSGPAQRSDMTLLEVTEDEAAGLARQFEATWRRPPTAAELEAMIDNYIRDEVLVREALALGLDQGDAVVRQRLVQKMQFLTESGAEAAVPDEAALQAHLDANAAIFARPARLAFDQVPFGDTAAARAALPALQGGADPAEFGVPSLLPARIPASPRQIVDGTFGNGFFDALAALPPGRWAGPVASGYGPHLVRVTEFAPRAVPPLDAIRDAVEADWRAEIRAQLREERLERLMSLYQVTRPDPAAVLAP
;
A
#
# COMPACT_ATOMS: atom_id res chain seq x y z
N MET A 1 -14.59 -43.57 66.86
CA MET A 1 -14.25 -42.76 65.67
C MET A 1 -15.15 -41.53 65.68
N GLY A 2 -14.58 -40.34 65.85
CA GLY A 2 -15.28 -39.08 66.14
C GLY A 2 -14.72 -38.47 67.42
N PRO A 3 -13.80 -37.50 67.32
CA PRO A 3 -14.23 -36.10 67.27
C PRO A 3 -13.49 -35.19 66.25
N LEU A 4 -12.47 -35.68 65.54
CA LEU A 4 -11.66 -34.82 64.65
C LEU A 4 -12.41 -34.23 63.44
N ILE A 5 -13.45 -34.90 62.95
CA ILE A 5 -14.24 -34.42 61.78
C ILE A 5 -15.13 -33.21 62.13
N ARG A 6 -15.32 -32.86 63.41
CA ARG A 6 -16.11 -31.66 63.78
C ARG A 6 -15.25 -30.45 64.14
N GLU A 7 -13.92 -30.58 64.10
CA GLU A 7 -13.05 -29.46 64.39
C GLU A 7 -13.01 -28.49 63.20
N PRO A 8 -13.30 -27.20 63.39
CA PRO A 8 -13.23 -26.20 62.33
C PRO A 8 -11.83 -26.13 61.69
N LEU A 9 -10.79 -26.44 62.48
CA LEU A 9 -9.40 -26.46 62.03
C LEU A 9 -9.16 -27.52 60.95
N VAL A 10 -9.71 -28.73 61.11
CA VAL A 10 -9.54 -29.83 60.16
C VAL A 10 -10.22 -29.49 58.83
N HIS A 11 -11.40 -28.88 58.87
CA HIS A 11 -12.06 -28.39 57.66
C HIS A 11 -11.25 -27.30 56.95
N PHE A 12 -10.68 -26.35 57.69
CA PHE A 12 -9.84 -25.31 57.11
C PHE A 12 -8.58 -25.89 56.46
N LEU A 13 -7.97 -26.90 57.09
CA LEU A 13 -6.77 -27.56 56.57
C LEU A 13 -7.08 -28.38 55.32
N VAL A 14 -8.20 -29.10 55.29
CA VAL A 14 -8.66 -29.83 54.10
C VAL A 14 -9.04 -28.88 52.98
N LEU A 15 -9.78 -27.80 53.27
CA LEU A 15 -10.15 -26.80 52.27
C LEU A 15 -8.90 -26.12 51.69
N GLY A 16 -7.94 -25.77 52.55
CA GLY A 16 -6.64 -25.24 52.15
C GLY A 16 -5.86 -26.22 51.27
N ALA A 17 -5.82 -27.50 51.62
CA ALA A 17 -5.17 -28.54 50.82
C ALA A 17 -5.87 -28.75 49.46
N VAL A 18 -7.20 -28.67 49.41
CA VAL A 18 -7.98 -28.76 48.15
C VAL A 18 -7.71 -27.54 47.28
N ILE A 19 -7.72 -26.33 47.84
CA ILE A 19 -7.41 -25.10 47.09
C ILE A 19 -5.96 -25.14 46.56
N PHE A 20 -5.00 -25.57 47.39
CA PHE A 20 -3.60 -25.68 46.99
C PHE A 20 -3.39 -26.77 45.93
N GLY A 21 -4.10 -27.89 46.04
CA GLY A 21 -4.10 -28.97 45.05
C GLY A 21 -4.72 -28.55 43.72
N LEU A 22 -5.82 -27.81 43.74
CA LEU A 22 -6.43 -27.21 42.54
C LEU A 22 -5.51 -26.15 41.93
N PHE A 23 -4.85 -25.32 42.74
CA PHE A 23 -3.88 -24.35 42.26
C PHE A 23 -2.64 -25.03 41.66
N ALA A 24 -2.21 -26.16 42.19
CA ALA A 24 -1.10 -26.94 41.62
C ALA A 24 -1.50 -27.69 40.33
N ALA A 25 -2.75 -28.13 40.21
CA ALA A 25 -3.25 -28.88 39.05
C ALA A 25 -3.70 -27.98 37.89
N PHE A 26 -4.21 -26.78 38.17
CA PHE A 26 -4.74 -25.83 37.18
C PHE A 26 -3.96 -24.52 37.08
N GLY A 27 -3.13 -24.19 38.09
CA GLY A 27 -2.17 -23.11 37.96
C GLY A 27 -1.03 -23.58 37.07
N SER A 28 -0.79 -22.86 35.98
CA SER A 28 0.40 -23.01 35.15
C SER A 28 1.63 -23.06 36.06
N GLY A 29 2.22 -24.24 36.21
CA GLY A 29 3.27 -24.50 37.19
C GLY A 29 4.53 -23.65 36.96
N PRO A 30 5.43 -23.54 37.97
CA PRO A 30 6.66 -22.76 37.91
C PRO A 30 7.73 -23.30 36.94
N ALA A 31 7.40 -24.22 36.04
CA ALA A 31 8.33 -24.81 35.07
C ALA A 31 8.85 -23.82 34.01
N GLN A 32 8.28 -22.61 33.94
CA GLN A 32 8.75 -21.55 33.04
C GLN A 32 9.54 -20.43 33.74
N ARG A 33 9.71 -20.46 35.07
CA ARG A 33 10.47 -19.42 35.79
C ARG A 33 11.98 -19.65 35.81
N SER A 34 12.43 -20.90 35.75
CA SER A 34 13.85 -21.26 35.88
C SER A 34 14.69 -20.86 34.66
N ASP A 35 14.09 -20.68 33.49
CA ASP A 35 14.79 -20.23 32.26
C ASP A 35 14.82 -18.69 32.12
N MET A 36 13.99 -17.98 32.88
CA MET A 36 13.88 -16.52 32.78
C MET A 36 14.96 -15.74 33.54
N THR A 37 15.69 -16.39 34.45
CA THR A 37 16.67 -15.70 35.32
C THR A 37 18.07 -15.63 34.70
N LEU A 38 18.40 -16.53 33.76
CA LEU A 38 19.66 -16.49 33.05
C LEU A 38 19.50 -15.63 31.79
N LEU A 39 20.29 -14.55 31.72
CA LEU A 39 20.47 -13.72 30.55
C LEU A 39 21.92 -13.89 30.11
N GLU A 40 22.14 -14.70 29.08
CA GLU A 40 23.44 -14.89 28.44
C GLU A 40 23.42 -14.14 27.12
N VAL A 41 24.38 -13.22 26.92
CA VAL A 41 24.62 -12.60 25.61
C VAL A 41 25.71 -13.40 24.93
N THR A 42 25.34 -14.08 23.85
CA THR A 42 26.23 -14.94 23.08
C THR A 42 27.21 -14.14 22.23
N GLU A 43 28.31 -14.76 21.82
CA GLU A 43 29.28 -14.15 20.89
C GLU A 43 28.63 -13.78 19.55
N ASP A 44 27.65 -14.56 19.08
CA ASP A 44 26.91 -14.29 17.83
C ASP A 44 26.03 -13.05 17.94
N GLU A 45 25.37 -12.83 19.09
CA GLU A 45 24.58 -11.61 19.36
C GLU A 45 25.48 -10.38 19.42
N ALA A 46 26.63 -10.47 20.12
CA ALA A 46 27.62 -9.41 20.15
C ALA A 46 28.19 -9.11 18.74
N ALA A 47 28.46 -10.14 17.93
CA ALA A 47 28.87 -9.97 16.54
C ALA A 47 27.76 -9.35 15.67
N GLY A 48 26.49 -9.63 15.97
CA GLY A 48 25.33 -8.97 15.36
C GLY A 48 25.31 -7.46 15.63
N LEU A 49 25.50 -7.06 16.90
CA LEU A 49 25.61 -5.67 17.31
C LEU A 49 26.77 -4.96 16.59
N ALA A 50 27.95 -5.60 16.52
CA ALA A 50 29.10 -5.06 15.81
C ALA A 50 28.82 -4.83 14.31
N ARG A 51 28.19 -5.80 13.63
CA ARG A 51 27.81 -5.67 12.21
C ARG A 51 26.82 -4.52 11.98
N GLN A 52 25.87 -4.31 12.89
CA GLN A 52 24.91 -3.21 12.80
C GLN A 52 25.61 -1.84 12.96
N PHE A 53 26.56 -1.76 13.88
CA PHE A 53 27.40 -0.57 14.05
C PHE A 53 28.18 -0.27 12.76
N GLU A 54 28.85 -1.27 12.19
CA GLU A 54 29.62 -1.15 10.95
C GLU A 54 28.76 -0.71 9.76
N ALA A 55 27.55 -1.26 9.62
CA ALA A 55 26.63 -0.87 8.54
C ALA A 55 26.27 0.62 8.58
N THR A 56 26.17 1.19 9.79
CA THR A 56 25.78 2.58 10.02
C THR A 56 26.99 3.53 9.93
N TRP A 57 28.09 3.19 10.60
CA TRP A 57 29.25 4.07 10.78
C TRP A 57 30.40 3.80 9.80
N ARG A 58 30.30 2.75 8.99
CA ARG A 58 31.30 2.31 8.00
C ARG A 58 32.70 2.05 8.59
N ARG A 59 32.78 1.71 9.88
CA ARG A 59 33.98 1.26 10.59
C ARG A 59 33.62 0.26 11.71
N PRO A 60 34.54 -0.61 12.15
CA PRO A 60 34.31 -1.46 13.31
C PRO A 60 34.16 -0.64 14.61
N PRO A 61 33.39 -1.15 15.59
CA PRO A 61 33.34 -0.56 16.93
C PRO A 61 34.67 -0.81 17.67
N THR A 62 35.02 0.10 18.57
CA THR A 62 36.05 -0.15 19.58
C THR A 62 35.53 -1.10 20.66
N ALA A 63 36.42 -1.69 21.47
CA ALA A 63 36.02 -2.58 22.56
C ALA A 63 35.05 -1.91 23.55
N ALA A 64 35.32 -0.66 23.93
CA ALA A 64 34.45 0.10 24.83
C ALA A 64 33.09 0.44 24.20
N GLU A 65 33.04 0.70 22.88
CA GLU A 65 31.78 0.92 22.17
C GLU A 65 30.95 -0.37 22.11
N LEU A 66 31.58 -1.51 21.80
CA LEU A 66 30.90 -2.80 21.78
C LEU A 66 30.40 -3.20 23.17
N GLU A 67 31.20 -2.99 24.22
CA GLU A 67 30.79 -3.21 25.60
C GLU A 67 29.56 -2.37 25.97
N ALA A 68 29.55 -1.08 25.65
CA ALA A 68 28.40 -0.22 25.88
C ALA A 68 27.14 -0.66 25.09
N MET A 69 27.31 -1.20 23.89
CA MET A 69 26.21 -1.76 23.11
C MET A 69 25.64 -3.04 23.75
N ILE A 70 26.51 -3.92 24.22
CA ILE A 70 26.11 -5.15 24.94
C ILE A 70 25.36 -4.77 26.23
N ASP A 71 25.86 -3.81 27.00
CA ASP A 71 25.20 -3.31 28.22
C ASP A 71 23.80 -2.76 27.94
N ASN A 72 23.64 -1.97 26.88
CA ASN A 72 22.34 -1.44 26.50
C ASN A 72 21.40 -2.55 26.04
N TYR A 73 21.88 -3.50 25.26
CA TYR A 73 21.12 -4.67 24.84
C TYR A 73 20.62 -5.48 26.05
N ILE A 74 21.49 -5.70 27.04
CA ILE A 74 21.14 -6.37 28.30
C ILE A 74 20.02 -5.63 29.03
N ARG A 75 20.11 -4.30 29.16
CA ARG A 75 19.07 -3.50 29.82
C ARG A 75 17.74 -3.59 29.09
N ASP A 76 17.75 -3.48 27.77
CA ASP A 76 16.56 -3.58 26.95
C ASP A 76 15.91 -4.96 27.09
N GLU A 77 16.71 -6.03 27.05
CA GLU A 77 16.22 -7.40 27.19
C GLU A 77 15.64 -7.68 28.58
N VAL A 78 16.25 -7.15 29.65
CA VAL A 78 15.67 -7.21 31.00
C VAL A 78 14.31 -6.53 31.06
N LEU A 79 14.20 -5.33 30.48
CA LEU A 79 12.93 -4.58 30.46
C LEU A 79 11.86 -5.28 29.61
N VAL A 80 12.22 -5.84 28.46
CA VAL A 80 11.30 -6.60 27.61
C VAL A 80 10.80 -7.85 28.33
N ARG A 81 11.69 -8.62 28.96
CA ARG A 81 11.31 -9.80 29.75
C ARG A 81 10.35 -9.46 30.88
N GLU A 82 10.61 -8.38 31.61
CA GLU A 82 9.72 -7.92 32.69
C GLU A 82 8.37 -7.41 32.13
N ALA A 83 8.38 -6.66 31.02
CA ALA A 83 7.17 -6.19 30.36
C ALA A 83 6.27 -7.36 29.91
N LEU A 84 6.86 -8.43 29.36
CA LEU A 84 6.15 -9.65 28.99
C LEU A 84 5.65 -10.42 30.23
N ALA A 85 6.44 -10.48 31.30
CA ALA A 85 6.03 -11.11 32.56
C ALA A 85 4.82 -10.38 33.21
N LEU A 86 4.76 -9.07 33.05
CA LEU A 86 3.64 -8.22 33.47
C LEU A 86 2.46 -8.22 32.47
N GLY A 87 2.62 -8.86 31.31
CA GLY A 87 1.59 -8.92 30.26
C GLY A 87 1.31 -7.59 29.58
N LEU A 88 2.28 -6.66 29.52
CA LEU A 88 2.11 -5.33 28.93
C LEU A 88 1.92 -5.36 27.40
N ASP A 89 2.17 -6.50 26.76
CA ASP A 89 1.87 -6.76 25.35
C ASP A 89 0.39 -7.10 25.09
N GLN A 90 -0.36 -7.49 26.14
CA GLN A 90 -1.73 -7.96 26.02
C GLN A 90 -2.71 -6.79 25.88
N GLY A 91 -3.54 -6.84 24.83
CA GLY A 91 -4.56 -5.81 24.57
C GLY A 91 -4.01 -4.51 23.97
N ASP A 92 -2.69 -4.39 23.77
CA ASP A 92 -2.10 -3.24 23.11
C ASP A 92 -2.19 -3.36 21.58
N ALA A 93 -2.85 -2.39 20.95
CA ALA A 93 -3.06 -2.39 19.50
C ALA A 93 -1.78 -2.16 18.70
N VAL A 94 -0.82 -1.38 19.22
CA VAL A 94 0.45 -1.08 18.55
C VAL A 94 1.35 -2.30 18.55
N VAL A 95 1.51 -2.97 19.71
CA VAL A 95 2.28 -4.21 19.82
C VAL A 95 1.68 -5.28 18.91
N ARG A 96 0.35 -5.46 18.95
CA ARG A 96 -0.34 -6.41 18.07
C ARG A 96 -0.08 -6.11 16.59
N GLN A 97 -0.23 -4.87 16.16
CA GLN A 97 -0.02 -4.48 14.76
C GLN A 97 1.44 -4.68 14.34
N ARG A 98 2.40 -4.43 15.23
CA ARG A 98 3.83 -4.66 14.96
C ARG A 98 4.15 -6.14 14.77
N LEU A 99 3.54 -7.03 15.55
CA LEU A 99 3.69 -8.48 15.39
C LEU A 99 3.08 -8.96 14.07
N VAL A 100 1.89 -8.47 13.71
CA VAL A 100 1.26 -8.76 12.41
C VAL A 100 2.16 -8.34 11.26
N GLN A 101 2.72 -7.11 11.30
CA GLN A 101 3.65 -6.63 10.28
C GLN A 101 4.92 -7.49 10.19
N LYS A 102 5.52 -7.87 11.32
CA LYS A 102 6.68 -8.77 11.34
C LYS A 102 6.37 -10.13 10.71
N MET A 103 5.20 -10.70 11.00
CA MET A 103 4.76 -11.96 10.39
C MET A 103 4.51 -11.84 8.88
N GLN A 104 3.94 -10.71 8.43
CA GLN A 104 3.76 -10.43 7.01
C GLN A 104 5.11 -10.30 6.29
N PHE A 105 6.08 -9.58 6.87
CA PHE A 105 7.42 -9.43 6.32
C PHE A 105 8.16 -10.76 6.13
N LEU A 106 8.10 -11.66 7.13
CA LEU A 106 8.74 -12.99 7.02
C LEU A 106 8.23 -13.79 5.80
N THR A 107 7.00 -13.53 5.39
CA THR A 107 6.34 -14.22 4.28
C THR A 107 6.76 -13.66 2.90
N GLU A 108 7.25 -12.42 2.84
CA GLU A 108 7.56 -11.73 1.58
C GLU A 108 8.89 -12.17 0.93
N SER A 109 9.79 -12.78 1.72
CA SER A 109 11.11 -13.24 1.27
C SER A 109 11.08 -14.27 0.13
N GLY A 110 10.00 -15.06 0.00
CA GLY A 110 9.85 -16.07 -1.06
C GLY A 110 9.51 -15.48 -2.44
N ALA A 111 8.89 -14.29 -2.49
CA ALA A 111 8.46 -13.68 -3.74
C ALA A 111 9.62 -13.00 -4.49
N GLU A 112 10.60 -12.46 -3.76
CA GLU A 112 11.74 -11.78 -4.36
C GLU A 112 12.65 -12.73 -5.14
N ALA A 113 12.68 -14.00 -4.75
CA ALA A 113 13.45 -15.06 -5.42
C ALA A 113 12.85 -15.52 -6.75
N ALA A 114 11.57 -15.19 -7.03
CA ALA A 114 10.93 -15.54 -8.30
C ALA A 114 11.47 -14.63 -9.42
N VAL A 115 12.12 -15.23 -10.41
CA VAL A 115 12.55 -14.53 -11.63
C VAL A 115 11.45 -14.74 -12.69
N PRO A 116 10.69 -13.70 -13.06
CA PRO A 116 9.67 -13.85 -14.10
C PRO A 116 10.33 -14.08 -15.44
N ASP A 117 9.77 -15.00 -16.24
CA ASP A 117 10.11 -15.11 -17.65
C ASP A 117 9.31 -14.09 -18.47
N GLU A 118 9.69 -13.95 -19.74
CA GLU A 118 9.05 -12.97 -20.63
C GLU A 118 7.58 -13.30 -20.92
N ALA A 119 7.24 -14.60 -20.95
CA ALA A 119 5.87 -15.05 -21.18
C ALA A 119 4.96 -14.68 -20.01
N ALA A 120 5.44 -14.81 -18.77
CA ALA A 120 4.72 -14.41 -17.56
C ALA A 120 4.48 -12.91 -17.53
N LEU A 121 5.50 -12.09 -17.87
CA LEU A 121 5.34 -10.64 -17.92
C LEU A 121 4.38 -10.20 -19.03
N GLN A 122 4.39 -10.85 -20.19
CA GLN A 122 3.44 -10.54 -21.26
C GLN A 122 2.01 -10.93 -20.86
N ALA A 123 1.82 -12.11 -20.27
CA ALA A 123 0.51 -12.54 -19.77
C ALA A 123 -0.02 -11.58 -18.68
N HIS A 124 0.87 -11.11 -17.80
CA HIS A 124 0.54 -10.10 -16.79
C HIS A 124 0.11 -8.77 -17.42
N LEU A 125 0.86 -8.29 -18.42
CA LEU A 125 0.52 -7.08 -19.17
C LEU A 125 -0.84 -7.20 -19.86
N ASP A 126 -1.12 -8.34 -20.49
CA ASP A 126 -2.37 -8.57 -21.21
C ASP A 126 -3.58 -8.64 -20.25
N ALA A 127 -3.42 -9.33 -19.12
CA ALA A 127 -4.45 -9.43 -18.09
C ALA A 127 -4.72 -8.07 -17.41
N ASN A 128 -3.69 -7.24 -17.26
CA ASN A 128 -3.73 -5.97 -16.55
C ASN A 128 -3.57 -4.75 -17.49
N ALA A 129 -3.92 -4.90 -18.77
CA ALA A 129 -3.75 -3.87 -19.81
C ALA A 129 -4.33 -2.49 -19.42
N ALA A 130 -5.40 -2.47 -18.64
CA ALA A 130 -6.07 -1.24 -18.21
C ALA A 130 -5.18 -0.32 -17.35
N ILE A 131 -4.35 -0.87 -16.46
CA ILE A 131 -3.49 -0.11 -15.55
C ILE A 131 -2.22 0.41 -16.24
N PHE A 132 -1.76 -0.28 -17.29
CA PHE A 132 -0.57 0.10 -18.07
C PHE A 132 -0.89 1.01 -19.26
N ALA A 133 -2.17 1.17 -19.61
CA ALA A 133 -2.58 1.99 -20.73
C ALA A 133 -2.22 3.47 -20.53
N ARG A 134 -1.54 4.06 -21.51
CA ARG A 134 -1.39 5.52 -21.59
C ARG A 134 -2.73 6.13 -21.98
N PRO A 135 -3.21 7.18 -21.29
CA PRO A 135 -4.47 7.81 -21.66
C PRO A 135 -4.37 8.46 -23.03
N ALA A 136 -5.50 8.56 -23.74
CA ALA A 136 -5.56 9.31 -24.98
C ALA A 136 -5.18 10.77 -24.74
N ARG A 137 -4.45 11.37 -25.67
CA ARG A 137 -4.00 12.76 -25.62
C ARG A 137 -4.30 13.45 -26.95
N LEU A 138 -4.64 14.73 -26.88
CA LEU A 138 -4.75 15.57 -28.07
C LEU A 138 -4.05 16.90 -27.85
N ALA A 139 -3.47 17.43 -28.93
CA ALA A 139 -2.99 18.80 -29.02
C ALA A 139 -3.88 19.53 -30.03
N PHE A 140 -4.16 20.80 -29.79
CA PHE A 140 -4.98 21.59 -30.68
C PHE A 140 -4.71 23.08 -30.57
N ASP A 141 -4.96 23.79 -31.66
CA ASP A 141 -5.10 25.23 -31.66
C ASP A 141 -6.58 25.60 -31.54
N GLN A 142 -6.89 26.77 -30.95
CA GLN A 142 -8.26 27.22 -30.74
C GLN A 142 -8.42 28.73 -30.94
N VAL A 143 -9.58 29.10 -31.48
CA VAL A 143 -10.06 30.49 -31.60
C VAL A 143 -11.43 30.56 -30.92
N PRO A 144 -11.56 31.26 -29.78
CA PRO A 144 -12.83 31.42 -29.09
C PRO A 144 -13.69 32.49 -29.75
N PHE A 145 -15.01 32.31 -29.75
CA PHE A 145 -15.99 33.26 -30.28
C PHE A 145 -17.06 33.57 -29.23
N GLY A 146 -17.65 34.77 -29.30
CA GLY A 146 -18.76 35.14 -28.42
C GLY A 146 -20.09 34.46 -28.77
N ASP A 147 -20.26 34.08 -30.04
CA ASP A 147 -21.46 33.39 -30.52
C ASP A 147 -21.17 32.39 -31.66
N THR A 148 -22.12 31.49 -31.88
CA THR A 148 -21.99 30.38 -32.83
C THR A 148 -22.06 30.85 -34.29
N ALA A 149 -22.78 31.95 -34.58
CA ALA A 149 -22.93 32.46 -35.93
C ALA A 149 -21.62 33.09 -36.43
N ALA A 150 -20.95 33.89 -35.58
CA ALA A 150 -19.64 34.46 -35.85
C ALA A 150 -18.58 33.37 -36.09
N ALA A 151 -18.57 32.33 -35.25
CA ALA A 151 -17.68 31.19 -35.45
C ALA A 151 -17.91 30.51 -36.81
N ARG A 152 -19.16 30.23 -37.19
CA ARG A 152 -19.47 29.61 -38.49
C ARG A 152 -19.06 30.49 -39.67
N ALA A 153 -19.22 31.81 -39.56
CA ALA A 153 -18.84 32.75 -40.62
C ALA A 153 -17.32 32.82 -40.83
N ALA A 154 -16.53 32.67 -39.77
CA ALA A 154 -15.06 32.72 -39.82
C ALA A 154 -14.42 31.42 -40.34
N LEU A 155 -15.11 30.28 -40.22
CA LEU A 155 -14.55 28.96 -40.53
C LEU A 155 -13.96 28.84 -41.96
N PRO A 156 -14.62 29.30 -43.04
CA PRO A 156 -14.06 29.20 -44.39
C PRO A 156 -12.75 29.98 -44.56
N ALA A 157 -12.61 31.14 -43.92
CA ALA A 157 -11.39 31.95 -43.99
C ALA A 157 -10.22 31.25 -43.27
N LEU A 158 -10.47 30.69 -42.09
CA LEU A 158 -9.47 29.91 -41.35
C LEU A 158 -9.07 28.63 -42.09
N GLN A 159 -10.02 27.95 -42.74
CA GLN A 159 -9.74 26.80 -43.61
C GLN A 159 -8.95 27.21 -44.87
N GLY A 160 -9.12 28.45 -45.33
CA GLY A 160 -8.34 29.06 -46.42
C GLY A 160 -6.94 29.55 -46.02
N GLY A 161 -6.56 29.44 -44.75
CA GLY A 161 -5.22 29.79 -44.26
C GLY A 161 -5.07 31.23 -43.74
N ALA A 162 -6.18 31.93 -43.49
CA ALA A 162 -6.13 33.22 -42.79
C ALA A 162 -5.50 33.06 -41.39
N ASP A 163 -4.86 34.13 -40.89
CA ASP A 163 -4.21 34.11 -39.57
C ASP A 163 -5.28 33.98 -38.45
N PRO A 164 -5.24 32.93 -37.62
CA PRO A 164 -6.18 32.75 -36.51
C PRO A 164 -6.21 33.91 -35.51
N ALA A 165 -5.12 34.67 -35.39
CA ALA A 165 -5.04 35.81 -34.48
C ALA A 165 -5.93 37.00 -34.90
N GLU A 166 -6.37 37.04 -36.17
CA GLU A 166 -7.28 38.07 -36.67
C GLU A 166 -8.76 37.78 -36.35
N PHE A 167 -9.07 36.61 -35.79
CA PHE A 167 -10.42 36.15 -35.51
C PHE A 167 -10.66 35.95 -34.01
N GLY A 168 -11.95 35.81 -33.66
CA GLY A 168 -12.36 35.46 -32.31
C GLY A 168 -12.44 36.65 -31.36
N VAL A 169 -12.58 36.34 -30.08
CA VAL A 169 -12.67 37.32 -28.99
C VAL A 169 -11.44 37.26 -28.08
N PRO A 170 -11.06 38.36 -27.41
CA PRO A 170 -10.02 38.33 -26.39
C PRO A 170 -10.32 37.25 -25.34
N SER A 171 -9.34 36.40 -25.05
CA SER A 171 -9.47 35.30 -24.09
C SER A 171 -8.19 35.10 -23.31
N LEU A 172 -8.33 34.66 -22.05
CA LEU A 172 -7.20 34.23 -21.21
C LEU A 172 -6.81 32.77 -21.48
N LEU A 173 -7.61 32.04 -22.27
CA LEU A 173 -7.30 30.66 -22.65
C LEU A 173 -6.13 30.65 -23.65
N PRO A 174 -5.17 29.72 -23.51
CA PRO A 174 -4.09 29.60 -24.47
C PRO A 174 -4.62 29.29 -25.87
N ALA A 175 -4.09 29.97 -26.89
CA ALA A 175 -4.45 29.71 -28.29
C ALA A 175 -3.98 28.33 -28.78
N ARG A 176 -2.94 27.77 -28.15
CA ARG A 176 -2.41 26.43 -28.40
C ARG A 176 -2.38 25.62 -27.11
N ILE A 177 -2.96 24.44 -27.17
CA ILE A 177 -2.96 23.46 -26.09
C ILE A 177 -2.01 22.30 -26.48
N PRO A 178 -0.99 22.00 -25.67
CA PRO A 178 -0.09 20.87 -25.93
C PRO A 178 -0.80 19.53 -25.73
N ALA A 179 -0.17 18.42 -26.13
CA ALA A 179 -0.72 17.07 -26.04
C ALA A 179 -1.16 16.69 -24.61
N SER A 180 -2.45 16.85 -24.33
CA SER A 180 -3.02 16.80 -22.99
C SER A 180 -4.08 15.70 -22.88
N PRO A 181 -4.18 15.00 -21.74
CA PRO A 181 -5.21 14.00 -21.53
C PRO A 181 -6.57 14.63 -21.29
N ARG A 182 -7.63 13.84 -21.48
CA ARG A 182 -9.03 14.23 -21.23
C ARG A 182 -9.21 15.05 -19.96
N GLN A 183 -8.68 14.60 -18.83
CA GLN A 183 -8.90 15.27 -17.54
C GLN A 183 -8.46 16.75 -17.55
N ILE A 184 -7.37 17.07 -18.25
CA ILE A 184 -6.87 18.45 -18.36
C ILE A 184 -7.72 19.26 -19.33
N VAL A 185 -8.06 18.66 -20.48
CA VAL A 185 -8.89 19.31 -21.50
C VAL A 185 -10.29 19.59 -20.98
N ASP A 186 -10.98 18.58 -20.45
CA ASP A 186 -12.34 18.72 -19.92
C ASP A 186 -12.36 19.58 -18.66
N GLY A 187 -11.33 19.52 -17.81
CA GLY A 187 -11.19 20.41 -16.65
C GLY A 187 -10.99 21.88 -17.03
N THR A 188 -10.47 22.16 -18.22
CA THR A 188 -10.27 23.53 -18.72
C THR A 188 -11.42 24.02 -19.58
N PHE A 189 -12.02 23.19 -20.44
CA PHE A 189 -13.01 23.62 -21.43
C PHE A 189 -14.44 23.12 -21.13
N GLY A 190 -14.61 22.24 -20.13
CA GLY A 190 -15.88 21.62 -19.78
C GLY A 190 -15.98 20.17 -20.25
N ASN A 191 -16.80 19.39 -19.55
CA ASN A 191 -16.97 17.96 -19.80
C ASN A 191 -17.43 17.67 -21.24
N GLY A 192 -16.80 16.69 -21.88
CA GLY A 192 -17.13 16.26 -23.24
C GLY A 192 -16.43 17.03 -24.35
N PHE A 193 -15.68 18.10 -24.02
CA PHE A 193 -14.91 18.86 -25.02
C PHE A 193 -13.83 17.99 -25.68
N PHE A 194 -13.12 17.16 -24.90
CA PHE A 194 -12.12 16.24 -25.43
C PHE A 194 -12.71 15.29 -26.48
N ASP A 195 -13.88 14.71 -26.22
CA ASP A 195 -14.55 13.79 -27.17
C ASP A 195 -14.99 14.51 -28.43
N ALA A 196 -15.53 15.72 -28.29
CA ALA A 196 -15.93 16.52 -29.44
C ALA A 196 -14.73 16.81 -30.34
N LEU A 197 -13.55 17.08 -29.78
CA LEU A 197 -12.31 17.29 -30.54
C LEU A 197 -11.76 15.99 -31.14
N ALA A 198 -11.80 14.87 -30.40
CA ALA A 198 -11.32 13.59 -30.89
C ALA A 198 -12.08 13.07 -32.12
N ALA A 199 -13.33 13.51 -32.31
CA ALA A 199 -14.14 13.20 -33.49
C ALA A 199 -13.83 14.07 -34.73
N LEU A 200 -12.98 15.10 -34.60
CA LEU A 200 -12.65 16.03 -35.68
C LEU A 200 -11.49 15.53 -36.55
N PRO A 201 -11.47 15.88 -37.85
CA PRO A 201 -10.34 15.56 -38.71
C PRO A 201 -9.08 16.33 -38.27
N PRO A 202 -7.93 15.66 -38.05
CA PRO A 202 -6.70 16.33 -37.68
C PRO A 202 -6.19 17.25 -38.80
N GLY A 203 -5.50 18.31 -38.41
CA GLY A 203 -4.86 19.28 -39.30
C GLY A 203 -5.79 20.32 -39.94
N ARG A 204 -7.12 20.24 -39.73
CA ARG A 204 -8.08 21.19 -40.30
C ARG A 204 -8.84 21.95 -39.21
N TRP A 205 -9.09 23.24 -39.46
CA TRP A 205 -10.02 24.02 -38.64
C TRP A 205 -11.43 23.46 -38.77
N ALA A 206 -12.07 23.22 -37.63
CA ALA A 206 -13.41 22.65 -37.50
C ALA A 206 -14.13 23.22 -36.26
N GLY A 207 -15.43 22.92 -36.16
CA GLY A 207 -16.33 23.47 -35.14
C GLY A 207 -17.52 24.20 -35.78
N PRO A 208 -18.23 25.07 -35.04
CA PRO A 208 -17.96 25.44 -33.64
C PRO A 208 -18.20 24.30 -32.64
N VAL A 209 -17.26 24.13 -31.71
CA VAL A 209 -17.36 23.23 -30.57
C VAL A 209 -17.71 24.06 -29.33
N ALA A 210 -18.77 23.68 -28.61
CA ALA A 210 -19.18 24.38 -27.40
C ALA A 210 -18.27 24.02 -26.22
N SER A 211 -17.86 25.03 -25.46
CA SER A 211 -17.16 24.90 -24.18
C SER A 211 -17.90 25.69 -23.08
N GLY A 212 -17.42 25.61 -21.84
CA GLY A 212 -17.88 26.48 -20.74
C GLY A 212 -17.63 27.98 -20.96
N TYR A 213 -16.80 28.36 -21.93
CA TYR A 213 -16.44 29.74 -22.27
C TYR A 213 -17.11 30.26 -23.56
N GLY A 214 -17.91 29.42 -24.22
CA GLY A 214 -18.55 29.75 -25.49
C GLY A 214 -18.13 28.82 -26.63
N PRO A 215 -18.52 29.14 -27.89
CA PRO A 215 -18.13 28.37 -29.06
C PRO A 215 -16.68 28.61 -29.47
N HIS A 216 -15.98 27.54 -29.84
CA HIS A 216 -14.61 27.58 -30.35
C HIS A 216 -14.53 27.00 -31.75
N LEU A 217 -13.76 27.63 -32.62
CA LEU A 217 -13.17 26.90 -33.74
C LEU A 217 -11.85 26.30 -33.28
N VAL A 218 -11.62 25.05 -33.63
CA VAL A 218 -10.45 24.29 -33.18
C VAL A 218 -9.78 23.61 -34.36
N ARG A 219 -8.46 23.43 -34.25
CA ARG A 219 -7.69 22.61 -35.18
C ARG A 219 -6.90 21.61 -34.37
N VAL A 220 -7.29 20.34 -34.42
CA VAL A 220 -6.53 19.26 -33.77
C VAL A 220 -5.21 19.10 -34.51
N THR A 221 -4.09 19.34 -33.83
CA THR A 221 -2.75 19.26 -34.41
C THR A 221 -2.12 17.88 -34.19
N GLU A 222 -2.50 17.20 -33.11
CA GLU A 222 -2.03 15.86 -32.78
C GLU A 222 -3.12 15.09 -32.04
N PHE A 223 -3.28 13.80 -32.35
CA PHE A 223 -4.11 12.87 -31.60
C PHE A 223 -3.36 11.57 -31.36
N ALA A 224 -3.09 11.26 -30.09
CA ALA A 224 -2.53 9.99 -29.65
C ALA A 224 -3.63 9.20 -28.94
N PRO A 225 -4.10 8.07 -29.51
CA PRO A 225 -5.16 7.27 -28.89
C PRO A 225 -4.67 6.63 -27.59
N ARG A 226 -5.63 6.20 -26.76
CA ARG A 226 -5.32 5.34 -25.61
C ARG A 226 -4.68 4.06 -26.14
N ALA A 227 -3.51 3.73 -25.63
CA ALA A 227 -2.79 2.54 -26.04
C ALA A 227 -1.98 1.97 -24.87
N VAL A 228 -1.85 0.65 -24.85
CA VAL A 228 -0.94 -0.07 -23.97
C VAL A 228 0.43 -0.07 -24.64
N PRO A 229 1.49 0.48 -24.02
CA PRO A 229 2.83 0.37 -24.56
C PRO A 229 3.27 -1.10 -24.66
N PRO A 230 4.12 -1.45 -25.63
CA PRO A 230 4.71 -2.79 -25.69
C PRO A 230 5.58 -3.07 -24.45
N LEU A 231 5.72 -4.35 -24.10
CA LEU A 231 6.40 -4.79 -22.87
C LEU A 231 7.82 -4.24 -22.75
N ASP A 232 8.57 -4.17 -23.84
CA ASP A 232 9.93 -3.61 -23.89
C ASP A 232 10.00 -2.15 -23.40
N ALA A 233 8.96 -1.35 -23.66
CA ALA A 233 8.88 0.05 -23.26
C ALA A 233 8.48 0.26 -21.79
N ILE A 234 7.91 -0.75 -21.12
CA ILE A 234 7.38 -0.67 -19.76
C ILE A 234 7.74 -1.86 -18.86
N ARG A 235 8.79 -2.62 -19.22
CA ARG A 235 9.15 -3.89 -18.59
C ARG A 235 9.29 -3.78 -17.08
N ASP A 236 10.02 -2.78 -16.59
CA ASP A 236 10.27 -2.58 -15.16
C ASP A 236 8.97 -2.33 -14.38
N ALA A 237 8.02 -1.59 -14.98
CA ALA A 237 6.74 -1.30 -14.35
C ALA A 237 5.85 -2.56 -14.29
N VAL A 238 5.85 -3.36 -15.37
CA VAL A 238 5.11 -4.63 -15.43
C VAL A 238 5.71 -5.64 -14.46
N GLU A 239 7.04 -5.74 -14.38
CA GLU A 239 7.72 -6.63 -13.43
C GLU A 239 7.45 -6.23 -11.98
N ALA A 240 7.51 -4.94 -11.65
CA ALA A 240 7.24 -4.47 -10.30
C ALA A 240 5.81 -4.80 -9.84
N ASP A 241 4.83 -4.63 -10.72
CA ASP A 241 3.42 -4.95 -10.48
C ASP A 241 3.20 -6.46 -10.38
N TRP A 242 3.76 -7.25 -11.29
CA TRP A 242 3.74 -8.71 -11.24
C TRP A 242 4.31 -9.23 -9.91
N ARG A 243 5.47 -8.73 -9.48
CA ARG A 243 6.06 -9.09 -8.18
C ARG A 243 5.16 -8.70 -7.01
N ALA A 244 4.44 -7.58 -7.12
CA ALA A 244 3.48 -7.17 -6.09
C ALA A 244 2.30 -8.12 -6.02
N GLU A 245 1.78 -8.58 -7.16
CA GLU A 245 0.72 -9.58 -7.22
C GLU A 245 1.18 -10.91 -6.61
N ILE A 246 2.34 -11.43 -7.03
CA ILE A 246 2.90 -12.68 -6.48
C ILE A 246 3.13 -12.57 -4.97
N ARG A 247 3.63 -11.42 -4.47
CA ARG A 247 3.75 -11.16 -3.03
C ARG A 247 2.40 -11.24 -2.33
N ALA A 248 1.35 -10.68 -2.92
CA ALA A 248 0.01 -10.71 -2.33
C ALA A 248 -0.54 -12.14 -2.28
N GLN A 249 -0.39 -12.90 -3.37
CA GLN A 249 -0.82 -14.30 -3.44
C GLN A 249 -0.12 -15.17 -2.39
N LEU A 250 1.22 -15.10 -2.31
CA LEU A 250 1.99 -15.88 -1.32
C LEU A 250 1.64 -15.52 0.13
N ARG A 251 1.34 -14.24 0.39
CA ARG A 251 0.87 -13.81 1.73
C ARG A 251 -0.48 -14.45 2.08
N GLU A 252 -1.42 -14.47 1.14
CA GLU A 252 -2.74 -15.05 1.36
C GLU A 252 -2.63 -16.57 1.58
N GLU A 253 -1.92 -17.29 0.71
CA GLU A 253 -1.71 -18.75 0.86
C GLU A 253 -1.05 -19.11 2.20
N ARG A 254 -0.08 -18.30 2.63
CA ARG A 254 0.58 -18.51 3.93
C ARG A 254 -0.39 -18.24 5.08
N LEU A 255 -1.19 -17.19 4.99
CA LEU A 255 -2.20 -16.86 5.99
C LEU A 255 -3.24 -17.98 6.10
N GLU A 256 -3.75 -18.49 4.97
CA GLU A 256 -4.69 -19.62 4.94
C GLU A 256 -4.08 -20.86 5.62
N ARG A 257 -2.81 -21.17 5.31
CA ARG A 257 -2.09 -22.27 5.97
C ARG A 257 -1.98 -22.06 7.48
N LEU A 258 -1.66 -20.85 7.92
CA LEU A 258 -1.60 -20.54 9.35
C LEU A 258 -2.98 -20.67 9.99
N MET A 259 -4.03 -20.12 9.36
CA MET A 259 -5.41 -20.24 9.84
C MET A 259 -5.87 -21.69 9.98
N SER A 260 -5.43 -22.59 9.10
CA SER A 260 -5.75 -24.02 9.18
C SER A 260 -5.20 -24.71 10.45
N LEU A 261 -4.23 -24.10 11.13
CA LEU A 261 -3.70 -24.58 12.41
C LEU A 261 -4.58 -24.22 13.61
N TYR A 262 -5.61 -23.39 13.40
CA TYR A 262 -6.48 -22.89 14.47
C TYR A 262 -7.93 -23.33 14.26
N GLN A 263 -8.61 -23.64 15.36
CA GLN A 263 -10.06 -23.74 15.37
C GLN A 263 -10.64 -22.32 15.50
N VAL A 264 -11.11 -21.76 14.39
CA VAL A 264 -11.65 -20.39 14.36
C VAL A 264 -13.16 -20.41 14.63
N THR A 265 -13.57 -19.88 15.78
CA THR A 265 -14.98 -19.58 16.07
C THR A 265 -15.24 -18.08 15.88
N ARG A 266 -16.36 -17.71 15.26
CA ARG A 266 -16.74 -16.31 15.03
C ARG A 266 -18.03 -15.99 15.79
N PRO A 267 -18.12 -14.84 16.48
CA PRO A 267 -19.39 -14.40 17.05
C PRO A 267 -20.39 -14.09 15.93
N ASP A 268 -21.68 -14.26 16.19
CA ASP A 268 -22.74 -13.81 15.29
C ASP A 268 -22.76 -12.26 15.27
N PRO A 269 -22.47 -11.61 14.13
CA PRO A 269 -22.49 -10.15 14.05
C PRO A 269 -23.86 -9.55 14.37
N ALA A 270 -24.95 -10.25 14.04
CA ALA A 270 -26.30 -9.77 14.32
C ALA A 270 -26.58 -9.73 15.83
N ALA A 271 -26.07 -10.71 16.57
CA ALA A 271 -26.18 -10.75 18.03
C ALA A 271 -25.36 -9.63 18.72
N VAL A 272 -24.24 -9.19 18.11
CA VAL A 272 -23.38 -8.13 18.65
C VAL A 272 -23.94 -6.72 18.37
N LEU A 273 -24.61 -6.54 17.23
CA LEU A 273 -25.17 -5.25 16.81
C LEU A 273 -26.62 -5.02 17.25
N ALA A 274 -27.21 -5.99 17.95
CA ALA A 274 -28.53 -5.83 18.55
C ALA A 274 -28.48 -4.72 19.63
N PRO A 275 -29.43 -3.77 19.63
CA PRO A 275 -29.46 -2.62 20.55
C PRO A 275 -29.73 -2.99 22.01
#